data_AF-A0A848E965-F1
#
_entry.id   AF-A0A848E965-F1
#
_cell.length_a   1.000
_cell.length_b   1.000
_cell.length_c   1.000
_cell.angle_alpha   90.00
_cell.angle_beta   90.00
_cell.angle_gamma   90.00
#
_symmetry.space_group_name_H-M   'P 1'
#
loop_
_entity.id
_entity.type
_entity.pdbx_description
1 polymer ?
#
loop_
_entity_poly.entity_id
_entity_poly.type
_entity_poly.pdbx_seq_one_letter_code
_entity_poly.pdbx_strand_id
1 'polypeptide(L)'
;MPCWARSRSRAAGVSRDEPAPPPQADRPPAHRGARRRRAGAVPVRAHRRKRRDGRAAVHPPPHRRRRHHRAGGLRGRPRAARAHPALRGDPEGRGDAVRGCGCRDPRASQAGLDAGAPRPRAARPAARRGGGTDERRRAAGARGDQRIPRRRAGLPRRRDGALRQRRARRPGPCAAPGGVRAGAVSLPPEFALIARHFRPLAGEGALDLADDAAVLDIPAGRRLVIAADAMVEGVHYLPDNPPDSVGKKLLRVNLSDLAAMGAAPLGYLMTTTFARGIADDWIAGFVRGLAEDQRAFGLGVLGGDTAATPGPTCLSLTILGTVAPGAVLTRAGAQVGDEIWVSGTIGDGALGLRVLQGSLPGDTGGHLARRYRLPEPRLALGQAIAGLAHAGMDVSDGLVQDLGHLCRAGGCGAEIEAALVPLSLPARALVGADPALLPVVLTGGDDYELLFAAAAGDAAAVLARAAAAGVPVTRIGRFVPGKPEVAVRGLDGTPLALSRGGWSHF
;
A
#
# COMPACT_ATOMS: atom_id res chain seq x y z
N MET A 1 -44.77 -7.58 33.73
CA MET A 1 -45.47 -8.62 34.52
C MET A 1 -45.44 -9.92 33.74
N PRO A 2 -45.65 -11.08 34.39
CA PRO A 2 -44.70 -11.84 35.21
C PRO A 2 -43.86 -12.82 34.34
N CYS A 3 -42.69 -13.36 34.71
CA CYS A 3 -42.10 -13.76 35.99
C CYS A 3 -42.59 -15.11 36.57
N TRP A 4 -41.91 -16.20 36.20
CA TRP A 4 -41.88 -17.53 36.84
C TRP A 4 -40.54 -18.19 36.45
N ALA A 5 -39.93 -19.13 37.20
CA ALA A 5 -39.77 -19.27 38.64
C ALA A 5 -38.53 -20.17 38.90
N ARG A 6 -38.02 -20.23 40.14
CA ARG A 6 -36.85 -21.07 40.48
C ARG A 6 -37.26 -22.41 41.10
N SER A 7 -36.43 -23.44 40.93
CA SER A 7 -36.26 -24.53 41.90
C SER A 7 -34.78 -24.77 42.18
N ARG A 8 -34.45 -25.34 43.35
CA ARG A 8 -33.07 -25.65 43.81
C ARG A 8 -33.07 -26.83 44.78
N SER A 9 -32.21 -27.80 44.53
CA SER A 9 -31.64 -28.77 45.50
C SER A 9 -30.26 -29.17 44.95
N ARG A 10 -29.14 -28.96 45.66
CA ARG A 10 -28.63 -29.65 46.86
C ARG A 10 -28.38 -31.16 46.65
N ALA A 11 -27.25 -31.76 47.05
CA ALA A 11 -25.86 -31.26 47.28
C ALA A 11 -24.92 -32.44 47.61
N ALA A 12 -24.04 -32.84 46.69
CA ALA A 12 -22.78 -33.61 46.90
C ALA A 12 -22.10 -33.79 45.51
N GLY A 13 -20.78 -33.86 45.32
CA GLY A 13 -19.67 -33.61 46.25
C GLY A 13 -18.64 -34.74 46.30
N VAL A 14 -17.57 -34.67 45.48
CA VAL A 14 -16.28 -35.39 45.65
C VAL A 14 -15.22 -34.84 44.65
N SER A 15 -13.94 -34.93 45.01
CA SER A 15 -12.68 -34.72 44.24
C SER A 15 -12.55 -33.59 43.20
N ARG A 16 -11.52 -32.77 43.38
CA ARG A 16 -10.89 -31.96 42.33
C ARG A 16 -9.71 -32.76 41.74
N ASP A 17 -9.42 -32.55 40.45
CA ASP A 17 -8.08 -32.74 39.89
C ASP A 17 -7.74 -31.51 39.03
N GLU A 18 -6.71 -30.77 39.43
CA GLU A 18 -6.12 -29.70 38.62
C GLU A 18 -4.83 -30.22 37.97
N PRO A 19 -4.59 -30.01 36.66
CA PRO A 19 -3.38 -30.46 36.01
C PRO A 19 -2.16 -29.65 36.48
N ALA A 20 -1.06 -30.35 36.78
CA ALA A 20 0.16 -29.73 37.31
C ALA A 20 0.87 -28.82 36.28
N PRO A 21 1.51 -27.72 36.73
CA PRO A 21 2.28 -26.84 35.85
C PRO A 21 3.59 -27.48 35.36
N PRO A 22 4.10 -27.08 34.18
CA PRO A 22 5.31 -27.67 33.59
C PRO A 22 6.59 -27.30 34.37
N PRO A 23 7.64 -28.14 34.30
CA PRO A 23 8.90 -27.93 35.03
C PRO A 23 9.69 -26.73 34.51
N GLN A 24 10.38 -26.04 35.43
CA GLN A 24 11.27 -24.93 35.11
C GLN A 24 12.63 -25.46 34.63
N ALA A 25 13.21 -24.82 33.61
CA ALA A 25 14.53 -25.18 33.09
C ALA A 25 15.65 -24.47 33.88
N ASP A 26 16.72 -25.20 34.20
CA ASP A 26 17.81 -24.74 35.05
C ASP A 26 18.66 -23.61 34.46
N ARG A 27 19.22 -22.77 35.35
CA ARG A 27 20.26 -21.79 35.04
C ARG A 27 21.65 -22.35 35.38
N PRO A 28 22.63 -22.34 34.46
CA PRO A 28 24.03 -22.58 34.82
C PRO A 28 24.61 -21.40 35.66
N PRO A 29 25.61 -21.66 36.53
CA PRO A 29 26.03 -20.72 37.58
C PRO A 29 27.06 -19.68 37.14
N ALA A 30 27.12 -18.56 37.86
CA ALA A 30 28.14 -17.53 37.69
C ALA A 30 29.40 -17.82 38.53
N HIS A 31 30.57 -17.96 37.88
CA HIS A 31 31.86 -18.13 38.58
C HIS A 31 32.64 -16.80 38.72
N ARG A 32 33.09 -16.51 39.95
CA ARG A 32 34.04 -15.41 40.26
C ARG A 32 35.43 -15.95 40.63
N GLY A 33 36.39 -15.79 39.71
CA GLY A 33 37.71 -15.19 39.98
C GLY A 33 38.81 -15.94 40.77
N ALA A 34 39.90 -16.27 40.06
CA ALA A 34 41.29 -16.20 40.54
C ALA A 34 42.19 -15.84 39.34
N ARG A 35 42.81 -14.65 39.23
CA ARG A 35 43.97 -14.07 39.95
C ARG A 35 45.35 -14.66 39.60
N ARG A 36 46.30 -13.75 39.30
CA ARG A 36 47.76 -13.89 39.05
C ARG A 36 48.14 -14.08 37.56
N ARG A 37 49.22 -13.45 37.02
CA ARG A 37 50.22 -12.51 37.60
C ARG A 37 51.01 -11.74 36.52
N ARG A 38 51.24 -10.41 36.74
CA ARG A 38 52.40 -9.58 36.27
C ARG A 38 52.55 -9.39 34.74
N ALA A 39 53.23 -8.36 34.21
CA ALA A 39 53.85 -7.14 34.77
C ALA A 39 53.77 -5.97 33.76
N GLY A 40 54.00 -4.73 34.20
CA GLY A 40 54.15 -3.55 33.32
C GLY A 40 53.77 -2.23 34.00
N ALA A 41 54.77 -1.41 34.36
CA ALA A 41 54.63 0.01 34.73
C ALA A 41 55.54 0.82 33.80
N VAL A 42 55.34 2.13 33.54
CA VAL A 42 55.64 3.27 34.43
C VAL A 42 55.00 4.57 33.83
N PRO A 43 54.68 5.64 34.61
CA PRO A 43 53.82 6.75 34.16
C PRO A 43 54.51 8.14 34.09
N VAL A 44 53.81 9.18 33.57
CA VAL A 44 54.17 10.60 33.79
C VAL A 44 52.94 11.51 34.11
N ARG A 45 52.93 11.99 35.35
CA ARG A 45 52.50 13.31 35.90
C ARG A 45 51.32 14.11 35.29
N ALA A 46 50.37 14.46 36.16
CA ALA A 46 49.61 15.71 36.11
C ALA A 46 50.28 16.80 37.01
N HIS A 47 50.02 18.09 36.75
CA HIS A 47 50.55 19.20 37.55
C HIS A 47 49.46 20.09 38.18
N ARG A 48 49.76 20.64 39.37
CA ARG A 48 48.82 21.37 40.23
C ARG A 48 49.46 22.69 40.71
N ARG A 49 48.84 23.84 40.40
CA ARG A 49 49.04 25.13 41.10
C ARG A 49 47.66 25.79 41.21
N LYS A 50 47.09 25.99 42.41
CA LYS A 50 47.39 26.90 43.53
C LYS A 50 46.71 28.28 43.37
N ARG A 51 45.94 28.64 44.40
CA ARG A 51 45.05 29.81 44.54
C ARG A 51 45.81 31.15 44.61
N ARG A 52 45.07 32.25 44.41
CA ARG A 52 45.06 33.40 45.34
C ARG A 52 43.69 34.11 45.31
N ASP A 53 43.47 35.07 46.22
CA ASP A 53 42.17 35.43 46.77
C ASP A 53 41.82 36.94 46.66
N GLY A 54 40.53 37.29 46.78
CA GLY A 54 39.95 38.66 46.84
C GLY A 54 38.54 38.68 46.23
N ARG A 55 37.40 38.94 46.91
CA ARG A 55 36.95 40.09 47.75
C ARG A 55 36.90 41.43 46.98
N ALA A 56 35.79 42.21 46.98
CA ALA A 56 34.40 41.99 47.42
C ALA A 56 33.46 43.13 46.94
N ALA A 57 32.12 42.94 47.02
CA ALA A 57 31.06 43.98 47.17
C ALA A 57 30.77 44.94 45.96
N VAL A 58 29.64 45.67 45.81
CA VAL A 58 28.22 45.62 46.33
C VAL A 58 27.28 46.49 45.43
N HIS A 59 26.03 46.01 45.18
CA HIS A 59 24.76 46.65 44.73
C HIS A 59 24.62 47.70 43.55
N PRO A 60 23.39 47.93 43.00
CA PRO A 60 23.05 48.81 41.85
C PRO A 60 21.97 49.89 42.21
N PRO A 61 21.09 50.44 41.31
CA PRO A 61 21.16 50.96 39.93
C PRO A 61 20.88 52.51 39.89
N PRO A 62 20.47 53.18 38.77
CA PRO A 62 19.02 53.40 38.51
C PRO A 62 18.58 53.61 37.02
N HIS A 63 17.30 53.96 36.79
CA HIS A 63 16.62 54.16 35.48
C HIS A 63 16.69 55.59 34.86
N ARG A 64 16.16 55.71 33.61
CA ARG A 64 15.61 56.89 32.86
C ARG A 64 16.52 57.40 31.71
N ARG A 65 16.04 58.00 30.60
CA ARG A 65 14.67 58.43 30.19
C ARG A 65 14.50 58.46 28.64
N ARG A 66 13.25 58.57 28.15
CA ARG A 66 12.89 58.83 26.72
C ARG A 66 13.35 60.22 26.23
N ARG A 67 13.45 60.40 24.89
CA ARG A 67 13.05 61.64 24.17
C ARG A 67 12.55 61.33 22.75
N HIS A 68 11.68 62.19 22.21
CA HIS A 68 11.18 62.17 20.83
C HIS A 68 11.62 63.45 20.09
N HIS A 69 11.85 63.37 18.78
CA HIS A 69 11.60 64.41 17.76
C HIS A 69 11.30 63.63 16.44
N ARG A 70 10.31 63.92 15.56
CA ARG A 70 9.83 65.16 14.89
C ARG A 70 10.91 65.80 13.99
N ALA A 71 10.65 66.21 12.74
CA ALA A 71 9.50 66.02 11.83
C ALA A 71 9.89 66.45 10.38
N GLY A 72 9.03 66.19 9.38
CA GLY A 72 9.16 66.71 8.00
C GLY A 72 10.04 65.86 7.06
N GLY A 73 9.94 65.98 5.72
CA GLY A 73 9.11 66.89 4.92
C GLY A 73 8.87 66.38 3.48
N LEU A 74 8.01 67.07 2.71
CA LEU A 74 7.40 66.64 1.45
C LEU A 74 8.25 66.88 0.17
N ARG A 75 8.10 65.97 -0.80
CA ARG A 75 8.14 66.15 -2.29
C ARG A 75 9.41 66.74 -2.97
N GLY A 76 9.94 66.01 -3.96
CA GLY A 76 10.88 66.57 -4.97
C GLY A 76 11.41 65.56 -6.01
N ARG A 77 11.16 65.81 -7.30
CA ARG A 77 11.78 65.23 -8.52
C ARG A 77 11.87 66.39 -9.53
N PRO A 78 12.89 66.52 -10.43
CA PRO A 78 13.12 65.51 -11.49
C PRO A 78 14.54 65.36 -12.15
N ARG A 79 14.69 64.26 -12.91
CA ARG A 79 15.44 64.02 -14.18
C ARG A 79 16.78 64.73 -14.52
N ALA A 80 17.83 63.91 -14.77
CA ALA A 80 18.80 63.98 -15.90
C ALA A 80 19.69 62.70 -15.91
N ALA A 81 20.35 62.22 -16.99
CA ALA A 81 20.09 62.26 -18.45
C ALA A 81 21.03 61.30 -19.26
N ARG A 82 20.51 60.60 -20.29
CA ARG A 82 21.20 59.99 -21.48
C ARG A 82 22.22 58.83 -21.20
N ALA A 83 22.66 57.99 -22.16
CA ALA A 83 22.58 57.98 -23.65
C ALA A 83 22.40 56.56 -24.28
N HIS A 84 22.35 56.49 -25.63
CA HIS A 84 22.22 55.29 -26.52
C HIS A 84 23.21 55.43 -27.71
N PRO A 85 23.68 54.34 -28.37
CA PRO A 85 23.12 53.90 -29.68
C PRO A 85 23.13 52.34 -29.92
N ALA A 86 22.19 51.74 -30.67
CA ALA A 86 22.21 51.29 -32.11
C ALA A 86 23.12 50.05 -32.42
N LEU A 87 22.91 49.15 -33.42
CA LEU A 87 22.17 49.17 -34.71
C LEU A 87 21.52 47.79 -35.10
N ARG A 88 20.39 47.87 -35.83
CA ARG A 88 19.89 47.17 -37.05
C ARG A 88 20.47 45.80 -37.55
N GLY A 89 19.58 44.94 -38.09
CA GLY A 89 19.89 43.90 -39.11
C GLY A 89 18.76 42.88 -39.40
N ASP A 90 18.24 42.87 -40.63
CA ASP A 90 17.33 41.89 -41.31
C ASP A 90 17.90 41.70 -42.76
N PRO A 91 17.59 40.66 -43.61
CA PRO A 91 16.24 40.07 -43.85
C PRO A 91 16.16 38.57 -44.26
N GLU A 92 14.93 38.09 -44.59
CA GLU A 92 14.46 37.08 -45.60
C GLU A 92 15.28 35.81 -46.00
N GLY A 93 14.69 34.64 -46.32
CA GLY A 93 13.27 34.22 -46.44
C GLY A 93 13.08 32.86 -47.18
N ARG A 94 11.81 32.43 -47.41
CA ARG A 94 11.32 31.12 -47.97
C ARG A 94 11.39 29.93 -46.97
N GLY A 95 10.49 28.93 -46.92
CA GLY A 95 9.29 28.52 -47.68
C GLY A 95 9.21 26.97 -47.64
N ASP A 96 8.12 26.22 -47.44
CA ASP A 96 6.65 26.43 -47.47
C ASP A 96 6.02 25.73 -46.23
N ALA A 97 4.86 26.05 -45.62
CA ALA A 97 3.55 26.60 -46.01
C ALA A 97 2.42 25.56 -46.25
N VAL A 98 1.19 25.95 -45.82
CA VAL A 98 -0.12 25.25 -45.87
C VAL A 98 -0.28 24.13 -44.81
N ARG A 99 -1.32 24.04 -43.96
CA ARG A 99 -2.57 24.80 -43.62
C ARG A 99 -2.66 24.93 -42.07
N GLY A 100 -3.68 25.37 -41.30
CA GLY A 100 -5.14 25.60 -41.45
C GLY A 100 -5.94 24.45 -40.79
N CYS A 101 -6.82 24.61 -39.78
CA CYS A 101 -7.50 25.75 -39.14
C CYS A 101 -7.71 25.49 -37.60
N GLY A 102 -8.14 26.40 -36.71
CA GLY A 102 -8.42 27.84 -36.82
C GLY A 102 -9.36 28.36 -35.70
N CYS A 103 -8.98 29.45 -35.00
CA CYS A 103 -9.79 30.34 -34.12
C CYS A 103 -10.64 29.72 -32.96
N ARG A 104 -10.36 29.93 -31.65
CA ARG A 104 -10.27 31.15 -30.79
C ARG A 104 -11.60 31.68 -30.19
N ASP A 105 -11.67 31.61 -28.85
CA ASP A 105 -12.53 32.38 -27.91
C ASP A 105 -12.30 33.90 -27.99
N PRO A 106 -13.29 34.75 -27.63
CA PRO A 106 -13.04 35.68 -26.50
C PRO A 106 -14.26 36.05 -25.60
N ARG A 107 -14.12 35.76 -24.29
CA ARG A 107 -14.25 36.68 -23.12
C ARG A 107 -15.51 37.56 -22.89
N ALA A 108 -16.17 37.26 -21.76
CA ALA A 108 -16.44 38.13 -20.59
C ALA A 108 -17.40 39.36 -20.62
N SER A 109 -18.27 39.41 -19.61
CA SER A 109 -18.82 40.63 -18.95
C SER A 109 -19.28 40.29 -17.50
N GLN A 110 -19.70 41.28 -16.68
CA GLN A 110 -19.88 41.15 -15.21
C GLN A 110 -21.23 41.69 -14.69
N ALA A 111 -21.53 41.34 -13.42
CA ALA A 111 -22.58 41.86 -12.51
C ALA A 111 -24.04 41.46 -12.83
N GLY A 112 -24.94 41.31 -11.83
CA GLY A 112 -24.79 41.41 -10.37
C GLY A 112 -26.13 41.27 -9.61
N LEU A 113 -26.13 41.64 -8.31
CA LEU A 113 -27.27 41.81 -7.37
C LEU A 113 -27.82 40.59 -6.58
N ASP A 114 -27.59 40.66 -5.27
CA ASP A 114 -28.55 40.61 -4.14
C ASP A 114 -29.39 39.34 -3.77
N ALA A 115 -28.90 38.69 -2.72
CA ALA A 115 -29.58 38.38 -1.44
C ALA A 115 -31.11 38.13 -1.37
N GLY A 116 -31.49 36.94 -0.84
CA GLY A 116 -32.83 36.62 -0.34
C GLY A 116 -32.83 35.45 0.65
N ALA A 117 -33.66 35.50 1.70
CA ALA A 117 -33.65 34.56 2.83
C ALA A 117 -34.66 33.37 2.69
N PRO A 118 -34.47 32.22 3.39
CA PRO A 118 -35.19 30.96 3.10
C PRO A 118 -36.34 30.61 4.08
N ARG A 119 -37.29 29.75 3.65
CA ARG A 119 -38.20 28.83 4.43
C ARG A 119 -39.43 28.39 3.57
N PRO A 120 -40.28 27.40 3.97
CA PRO A 120 -40.07 26.20 4.81
C PRO A 120 -40.73 24.88 4.27
N ARG A 121 -40.61 23.82 5.09
CA ARG A 121 -41.22 22.46 5.05
C ARG A 121 -42.69 22.30 4.58
N ALA A 122 -42.96 21.23 3.81
CA ALA A 122 -44.13 20.31 3.87
C ALA A 122 -43.96 19.18 2.80
N ALA A 123 -44.53 17.97 2.83
CA ALA A 123 -45.06 17.09 3.89
C ALA A 123 -45.15 15.62 3.34
N ARG A 124 -45.43 14.60 4.19
CA ARG A 124 -45.76 13.22 3.76
C ARG A 124 -47.27 13.09 3.45
N PRO A 125 -47.68 12.20 2.53
CA PRO A 125 -48.13 10.83 2.93
C PRO A 125 -47.45 9.72 2.08
N ALA A 126 -47.40 8.42 2.41
CA ALA A 126 -48.09 7.52 3.36
C ALA A 126 -49.23 6.62 2.77
N ALA A 127 -48.81 5.44 2.29
CA ALA A 127 -49.46 4.11 2.37
C ALA A 127 -50.79 3.77 1.64
N ARG A 128 -50.70 2.75 0.76
CA ARG A 128 -51.54 1.51 0.62
C ARG A 128 -50.83 0.64 -0.45
N ARG A 129 -50.63 -0.69 -0.37
CA ARG A 129 -51.40 -1.90 0.06
C ARG A 129 -52.53 -2.30 -0.89
N GLY A 130 -52.43 -3.54 -1.39
CA GLY A 130 -53.34 -4.21 -2.33
C GLY A 130 -52.72 -4.35 -3.74
N GLY A 131 -52.86 -5.46 -4.47
CA GLY A 131 -53.44 -6.77 -4.11
C GLY A 131 -54.19 -7.43 -5.28
N GLY A 132 -53.84 -8.69 -5.58
CA GLY A 132 -54.46 -9.50 -6.64
C GLY A 132 -53.88 -9.28 -8.06
N THR A 133 -54.07 -10.13 -9.08
CA THR A 133 -54.17 -11.61 -9.23
C THR A 133 -54.67 -11.93 -10.65
N ASP A 134 -53.96 -12.85 -11.33
CA ASP A 134 -54.45 -13.81 -12.34
C ASP A 134 -54.74 -13.40 -13.82
N GLU A 135 -54.93 -14.46 -14.64
CA GLU A 135 -55.58 -14.57 -15.95
C GLU A 135 -54.80 -14.22 -17.26
N ARG A 136 -53.98 -15.19 -17.67
CA ARG A 136 -54.05 -15.93 -18.96
C ARG A 136 -54.53 -15.21 -20.25
N ARG A 137 -53.77 -15.38 -21.34
CA ARG A 137 -54.33 -15.82 -22.66
C ARG A 137 -53.28 -16.45 -23.60
N ARG A 138 -53.74 -17.05 -24.71
CA ARG A 138 -52.97 -17.92 -25.63
C ARG A 138 -53.00 -17.43 -27.09
N ALA A 139 -51.87 -17.51 -27.80
CA ALA A 139 -51.71 -17.86 -29.23
C ALA A 139 -50.21 -18.11 -29.48
N ALA A 140 -49.67 -19.11 -30.21
CA ALA A 140 -50.14 -20.05 -31.25
C ALA A 140 -50.13 -19.50 -32.70
N GLY A 141 -49.10 -19.90 -33.48
CA GLY A 141 -48.96 -19.59 -34.91
C GLY A 141 -47.50 -19.58 -35.39
N ALA A 142 -47.25 -19.93 -36.64
CA ALA A 142 -46.81 -21.28 -37.02
C ALA A 142 -46.30 -21.34 -38.48
N ARG A 143 -45.15 -22.00 -38.70
CA ARG A 143 -44.58 -22.48 -39.99
C ARG A 143 -44.08 -21.45 -41.02
N GLY A 144 -43.00 -21.84 -41.69
CA GLY A 144 -42.42 -21.23 -42.89
C GLY A 144 -41.24 -22.08 -43.36
N ASP A 145 -41.46 -23.02 -44.29
CA ASP A 145 -40.46 -23.96 -44.82
C ASP A 145 -40.19 -23.67 -46.29
N GLN A 146 -38.91 -23.52 -46.68
CA GLN A 146 -38.47 -23.64 -48.06
C GLN A 146 -37.13 -24.40 -48.14
N ARG A 147 -37.15 -25.50 -48.90
CA ARG A 147 -36.00 -26.37 -49.25
C ARG A 147 -35.64 -26.17 -50.73
N ILE A 148 -34.73 -27.05 -51.22
CA ILE A 148 -34.59 -27.59 -52.61
C ILE A 148 -33.50 -26.89 -53.48
N PRO A 149 -32.60 -27.64 -54.21
CA PRO A 149 -32.13 -29.05 -54.00
C PRO A 149 -30.76 -29.49 -54.66
N ARG A 150 -30.45 -30.83 -54.60
CA ARG A 150 -29.72 -31.68 -55.62
C ARG A 150 -28.18 -31.46 -55.81
N ARG A 151 -27.33 -32.46 -56.19
CA ARG A 151 -27.48 -33.95 -56.38
C ARG A 151 -26.10 -34.69 -56.52
N ARG A 152 -26.01 -35.93 -55.97
CA ARG A 152 -25.27 -37.17 -56.40
C ARG A 152 -23.74 -37.07 -56.72
N ALA A 153 -22.89 -38.09 -56.55
CA ALA A 153 -23.04 -39.53 -56.20
C ALA A 153 -22.06 -39.93 -55.04
N GLY A 154 -21.53 -41.15 -54.81
CA GLY A 154 -21.56 -42.45 -55.52
C GLY A 154 -20.94 -43.63 -54.69
N LEU A 155 -20.61 -44.75 -55.34
CA LEU A 155 -20.13 -46.05 -54.78
C LEU A 155 -19.29 -46.80 -55.86
N PRO A 156 -18.47 -47.88 -55.61
CA PRO A 156 -18.77 -49.08 -54.80
C PRO A 156 -17.58 -49.77 -54.05
N ARG A 157 -17.74 -51.07 -53.72
CA ARG A 157 -16.93 -51.91 -52.78
C ARG A 157 -16.06 -52.99 -53.47
N ARG A 158 -15.01 -53.46 -52.77
CA ARG A 158 -14.63 -54.89 -52.54
C ARG A 158 -14.01 -55.00 -51.11
N ARG A 159 -13.80 -56.11 -50.38
CA ARG A 159 -13.65 -57.58 -50.61
C ARG A 159 -12.26 -58.03 -51.14
N ASP A 160 -11.60 -59.09 -50.65
CA ASP A 160 -11.82 -60.05 -49.53
C ASP A 160 -10.45 -60.42 -48.91
N GLY A 161 -10.41 -61.12 -47.77
CA GLY A 161 -9.16 -61.69 -47.23
C GLY A 161 -9.30 -62.31 -45.84
N ALA A 162 -9.21 -63.64 -45.73
CA ALA A 162 -9.36 -64.36 -44.46
C ALA A 162 -8.24 -65.38 -44.24
N LEU A 163 -7.78 -65.51 -42.99
CA LEU A 163 -6.92 -66.61 -42.55
C LEU A 163 -7.32 -67.04 -41.13
N ARG A 164 -7.56 -68.34 -40.97
CA ARG A 164 -7.83 -68.99 -39.67
C ARG A 164 -6.50 -69.43 -39.05
N GLN A 165 -6.44 -69.57 -37.72
CA GLN A 165 -6.07 -70.87 -37.13
C GLN A 165 -6.39 -71.03 -35.64
N ARG A 166 -6.82 -72.25 -35.31
CA ARG A 166 -6.74 -73.01 -34.03
C ARG A 166 -7.47 -72.47 -32.79
N ARG A 167 -8.17 -73.41 -32.13
CA ARG A 167 -8.80 -73.28 -30.80
C ARG A 167 -7.83 -73.80 -29.72
N ALA A 168 -7.85 -73.19 -28.55
CA ALA A 168 -7.47 -73.82 -27.27
C ALA A 168 -8.66 -73.74 -26.29
N ARG A 169 -8.62 -74.50 -25.19
CA ARG A 169 -9.76 -74.65 -24.25
C ARG A 169 -9.73 -73.63 -23.11
N ARG A 170 -10.90 -73.33 -22.54
CA ARG A 170 -11.07 -72.58 -21.27
C ARG A 170 -10.53 -73.41 -20.08
N PRO A 171 -10.20 -72.76 -18.95
CA PRO A 171 -11.20 -72.61 -17.88
C PRO A 171 -11.59 -71.14 -17.60
N GLY A 172 -12.65 -70.95 -16.81
CA GLY A 172 -12.99 -69.65 -16.19
C GLY A 172 -12.30 -69.47 -14.83
N PRO A 173 -12.47 -68.32 -14.17
CA PRO A 173 -13.62 -68.23 -13.25
C PRO A 173 -14.35 -66.86 -13.21
N CYS A 174 -15.49 -66.89 -12.51
CA CYS A 174 -16.25 -65.81 -11.85
C CYS A 174 -16.17 -64.37 -12.40
N ALA A 175 -17.30 -63.89 -12.92
CA ALA A 175 -17.57 -62.46 -13.00
C ALA A 175 -18.00 -61.92 -11.62
N ALA A 176 -17.45 -60.77 -11.22
CA ALA A 176 -18.02 -59.90 -10.18
C ALA A 176 -18.80 -58.75 -10.84
N PRO A 177 -19.75 -58.09 -10.15
CA PRO A 177 -20.61 -57.09 -10.77
C PRO A 177 -19.82 -55.90 -11.32
N GLY A 178 -20.19 -55.43 -12.52
CA GLY A 178 -19.63 -54.21 -13.08
C GLY A 178 -20.07 -53.01 -12.26
N GLY A 179 -19.19 -52.51 -11.38
CA GLY A 179 -19.42 -51.28 -10.64
C GLY A 179 -19.73 -50.13 -11.60
N VAL A 180 -20.82 -49.42 -11.34
CA VAL A 180 -21.19 -48.24 -12.12
C VAL A 180 -20.02 -47.25 -12.03
N ARG A 181 -19.31 -47.04 -13.14
CA ARG A 181 -18.40 -45.91 -13.27
C ARG A 181 -19.25 -44.65 -13.27
N ALA A 182 -19.47 -44.10 -12.08
CA ALA A 182 -19.82 -42.70 -11.95
C ALA A 182 -18.79 -41.91 -12.76
N GLY A 183 -19.24 -41.28 -13.84
CA GLY A 183 -18.38 -40.43 -14.63
C GLY A 183 -17.99 -39.25 -13.77
N ALA A 184 -16.79 -39.29 -13.19
CA ALA A 184 -16.19 -38.12 -12.58
C ALA A 184 -16.05 -37.06 -13.68
N VAL A 185 -17.02 -36.16 -13.75
CA VAL A 185 -17.01 -35.01 -14.65
C VAL A 185 -15.80 -34.20 -14.22
N SER A 186 -14.71 -34.29 -14.99
CA SER A 186 -13.53 -33.46 -14.75
C SER A 186 -13.97 -32.01 -14.86
N LEU A 187 -13.81 -31.26 -13.77
CA LEU A 187 -13.99 -29.82 -13.77
C LEU A 187 -13.22 -29.22 -14.95
N PRO A 188 -13.77 -28.23 -15.68
CA PRO A 188 -13.00 -27.53 -16.71
C PRO A 188 -11.69 -26.99 -16.11
N PRO A 189 -10.60 -26.86 -16.89
CA PRO A 189 -9.26 -26.64 -16.34
C PRO A 189 -9.14 -25.46 -15.36
N GLU A 190 -9.91 -24.40 -15.61
CA GLU A 190 -10.08 -23.22 -14.76
C GLU A 190 -10.70 -23.56 -13.38
N PHE A 191 -11.86 -24.20 -13.34
CA PHE A 191 -12.48 -24.67 -12.09
C PHE A 191 -11.61 -25.71 -11.35
N ALA A 192 -10.86 -26.53 -12.08
CA ALA A 192 -9.89 -27.46 -11.47
C ALA A 192 -8.71 -26.72 -10.81
N LEU A 193 -8.23 -25.63 -11.44
CA LEU A 193 -7.21 -24.72 -10.89
C LEU A 193 -7.76 -24.03 -9.63
N ILE A 194 -8.94 -23.38 -9.72
CA ILE A 194 -9.59 -22.69 -8.59
C ILE A 194 -9.81 -23.63 -7.40
N ALA A 195 -10.39 -24.81 -7.63
CA ALA A 195 -10.68 -25.78 -6.58
C ALA A 195 -9.43 -26.35 -5.90
N ARG A 196 -8.31 -26.45 -6.63
CA ARG A 196 -7.02 -26.95 -6.10
C ARG A 196 -6.23 -25.87 -5.38
N HIS A 197 -6.21 -24.65 -5.91
CA HIS A 197 -5.25 -23.60 -5.53
C HIS A 197 -5.89 -22.46 -4.74
N PHE A 198 -7.06 -21.96 -5.15
CA PHE A 198 -7.67 -20.78 -4.53
C PHE A 198 -8.72 -21.10 -3.46
N ARG A 199 -9.49 -22.18 -3.60
CA ARG A 199 -10.45 -22.61 -2.56
C ARG A 199 -9.80 -22.85 -1.18
N PRO A 200 -8.58 -23.40 -1.05
CA PRO A 200 -7.88 -23.49 0.24
C PRO A 200 -7.53 -22.14 0.90
N LEU A 201 -7.70 -21.01 0.20
CA LEU A 201 -7.47 -19.65 0.72
C LEU A 201 -8.77 -18.97 1.21
N ALA A 202 -9.92 -19.61 1.02
CA ALA A 202 -11.25 -19.00 1.21
C ALA A 202 -11.46 -18.49 2.65
N GLY A 203 -11.98 -17.26 2.74
CA GLY A 203 -12.30 -16.59 4.00
C GLY A 203 -13.70 -16.88 4.55
N GLU A 204 -13.96 -16.33 5.73
CA GLU A 204 -15.33 -16.11 6.19
C GLU A 204 -16.08 -15.23 5.18
N GLY A 205 -17.33 -15.56 4.88
CA GLY A 205 -18.13 -14.89 3.84
C GLY A 205 -17.80 -15.24 2.39
N ALA A 206 -16.74 -16.02 2.12
CA ALA A 206 -16.31 -16.38 0.76
C ALA A 206 -17.10 -17.54 0.12
N LEU A 207 -18.05 -18.14 0.84
CA LEU A 207 -18.90 -19.26 0.40
C LEU A 207 -18.10 -20.39 -0.31
N ASP A 208 -16.94 -20.75 0.24
CA ASP A 208 -16.03 -21.78 -0.30
C ASP A 208 -15.55 -21.53 -1.76
N LEU A 209 -15.68 -20.29 -2.25
CA LEU A 209 -15.53 -19.93 -3.67
C LEU A 209 -16.42 -20.79 -4.60
N ALA A 210 -17.62 -21.12 -4.14
CA ALA A 210 -18.57 -22.02 -4.81
C ALA A 210 -19.89 -21.32 -5.23
N ASP A 211 -19.98 -20.00 -5.10
CA ASP A 211 -21.14 -19.15 -5.40
C ASP A 211 -20.68 -17.89 -6.17
N ASP A 212 -21.61 -17.17 -6.81
CA ASP A 212 -21.31 -16.05 -7.72
C ASP A 212 -20.75 -14.80 -7.01
N ALA A 213 -20.93 -14.68 -5.69
CA ALA A 213 -20.50 -13.53 -4.90
C ALA A 213 -20.23 -13.85 -3.42
N ALA A 214 -19.28 -13.12 -2.83
CA ALA A 214 -19.05 -13.12 -1.38
C ALA A 214 -20.17 -12.39 -0.63
N VAL A 215 -20.46 -12.82 0.60
CA VAL A 215 -21.43 -12.17 1.51
C VAL A 215 -20.73 -11.83 2.81
N LEU A 216 -20.69 -10.54 3.17
CA LEU A 216 -19.99 -10.03 4.35
C LEU A 216 -20.87 -9.11 5.20
N ASP A 217 -20.91 -9.38 6.50
CA ASP A 217 -21.41 -8.45 7.50
C ASP A 217 -20.34 -7.41 7.85
N ILE A 218 -20.68 -6.12 7.69
CA ILE A 218 -19.80 -5.01 8.08
C ILE A 218 -20.00 -4.73 9.58
N PRO A 219 -18.94 -4.77 10.42
CA PRO A 219 -19.05 -4.51 11.85
C PRO A 219 -19.75 -3.19 12.19
N ALA A 220 -20.79 -3.28 13.02
CA ALA A 220 -21.67 -2.16 13.34
C ALA A 220 -20.90 -0.92 13.84
N GLY A 221 -21.24 0.24 13.28
CA GLY A 221 -20.62 1.52 13.63
C GLY A 221 -19.25 1.79 12.99
N ARG A 222 -18.72 0.90 12.14
CA ARG A 222 -17.51 1.15 11.34
C ARG A 222 -17.84 1.65 9.93
N ARG A 223 -16.82 2.20 9.26
CA ARG A 223 -16.80 2.43 7.81
C ARG A 223 -16.02 1.31 7.13
N LEU A 224 -16.47 0.91 5.94
CA LEU A 224 -15.71 0.09 5.02
C LEU A 224 -14.66 0.96 4.31
N VAL A 225 -13.45 0.43 4.16
CA VAL A 225 -12.38 0.96 3.33
C VAL A 225 -12.15 -0.05 2.22
N ILE A 226 -12.02 0.42 0.99
CA ILE A 226 -11.72 -0.40 -0.18
C ILE A 226 -10.57 0.28 -0.92
N ALA A 227 -9.53 -0.48 -1.24
CA ALA A 227 -8.49 -0.11 -2.20
C ALA A 227 -8.35 -1.25 -3.22
N ALA A 228 -7.74 -0.98 -4.37
CA ALA A 228 -7.52 -1.97 -5.40
C ALA A 228 -6.26 -1.62 -6.19
N ASP A 229 -5.35 -2.59 -6.28
CA ASP A 229 -4.02 -2.40 -6.84
C ASP A 229 -3.68 -3.53 -7.83
N ALA A 230 -2.67 -3.33 -8.67
CA ALA A 230 -2.29 -4.28 -9.71
C ALA A 230 -0.77 -4.43 -9.86
N MET A 231 -0.32 -5.67 -10.05
CA MET A 231 1.05 -6.02 -10.38
C MET A 231 1.13 -6.73 -11.73
N VAL A 232 1.93 -6.16 -12.63
CA VAL A 232 2.30 -6.75 -13.93
C VAL A 232 3.75 -7.20 -13.90
N GLU A 233 3.99 -8.41 -14.40
CA GLU A 233 5.31 -9.02 -14.57
C GLU A 233 6.24 -8.16 -15.44
N GLY A 234 7.50 -8.00 -15.02
CA GLY A 234 8.47 -7.13 -15.68
C GLY A 234 8.26 -5.63 -15.42
N VAL A 235 7.20 -5.24 -14.71
CA VAL A 235 6.92 -3.84 -14.32
C VAL A 235 6.96 -3.67 -12.80
N HIS A 236 6.27 -4.53 -12.04
CA HIS A 236 6.12 -4.41 -10.57
C HIS A 236 6.88 -5.50 -9.79
N TYR A 237 7.20 -6.59 -10.47
CA TYR A 237 8.07 -7.68 -10.00
C TYR A 237 8.90 -8.22 -11.18
N LEU A 238 10.09 -8.75 -10.90
CA LEU A 238 10.97 -9.30 -11.94
C LEU A 238 10.55 -10.73 -12.33
N PRO A 239 10.73 -11.19 -13.58
CA PRO A 239 10.35 -12.55 -13.98
C PRO A 239 11.05 -13.69 -13.20
N ASP A 240 12.18 -13.41 -12.54
CA ASP A 240 12.92 -14.34 -11.68
C ASP A 240 12.51 -14.28 -10.19
N ASN A 241 11.53 -13.45 -9.81
CA ASN A 241 11.04 -13.40 -8.44
C ASN A 241 10.51 -14.79 -7.99
N PRO A 242 10.89 -15.28 -6.80
CA PRO A 242 10.26 -16.45 -6.20
C PRO A 242 8.73 -16.28 -6.15
N PRO A 243 7.90 -17.23 -6.63
CA PRO A 243 6.48 -17.00 -6.79
C PRO A 243 5.75 -16.69 -5.48
N ASP A 244 6.19 -17.28 -4.36
CA ASP A 244 5.65 -16.96 -3.04
C ASP A 244 5.96 -15.52 -2.61
N SER A 245 7.08 -14.94 -3.06
CA SER A 245 7.35 -13.52 -2.86
C SER A 245 6.42 -12.63 -3.70
N VAL A 246 6.02 -13.07 -4.89
CA VAL A 246 5.01 -12.35 -5.71
C VAL A 246 3.64 -12.38 -5.03
N GLY A 247 3.23 -13.54 -4.49
CA GLY A 247 1.98 -13.67 -3.73
C GLY A 247 1.96 -12.80 -2.48
N LYS A 248 3.05 -12.82 -1.70
CA LYS A 248 3.23 -11.95 -0.53
C LYS A 248 3.23 -10.48 -0.92
N LYS A 249 3.97 -10.06 -1.96
CA LYS A 249 3.99 -8.66 -2.41
C LYS A 249 2.59 -8.17 -2.80
N LEU A 250 1.85 -8.92 -3.63
CA LEU A 250 0.50 -8.54 -4.07
C LEU A 250 -0.44 -8.19 -2.91
N LEU A 251 -0.45 -9.04 -1.87
CA LEU A 251 -1.29 -8.82 -0.69
C LEU A 251 -0.73 -7.69 0.19
N ARG A 252 0.59 -7.58 0.34
CA ARG A 252 1.22 -6.59 1.21
C ARG A 252 1.16 -5.15 0.70
N VAL A 253 1.22 -4.92 -0.60
CA VAL A 253 1.07 -3.56 -1.16
C VAL A 253 -0.34 -3.03 -0.88
N ASN A 254 -1.36 -3.85 -1.09
CA ASN A 254 -2.75 -3.56 -0.73
C ASN A 254 -2.97 -3.39 0.80
N LEU A 255 -2.27 -4.17 1.63
CA LEU A 255 -2.31 -3.96 3.09
C LEU A 255 -1.61 -2.65 3.52
N SER A 256 -0.79 -2.05 2.66
CA SER A 256 -0.22 -0.72 2.86
C SER A 256 -1.28 0.37 2.72
N ASP A 257 -2.16 0.31 1.72
CA ASP A 257 -3.34 1.21 1.61
C ASP A 257 -4.21 1.17 2.88
N LEU A 258 -4.46 -0.04 3.42
CA LEU A 258 -5.23 -0.15 4.66
C LEU A 258 -4.48 0.48 5.85
N ALA A 259 -3.16 0.34 5.92
CA ALA A 259 -2.35 1.02 6.94
C ALA A 259 -2.39 2.54 6.78
N ALA A 260 -2.28 3.04 5.54
CA ALA A 260 -2.38 4.46 5.17
C ALA A 260 -3.72 5.09 5.55
N MET A 261 -4.80 4.32 5.53
CA MET A 261 -6.15 4.75 5.92
C MET A 261 -6.50 4.50 7.40
N GLY A 262 -5.59 3.90 8.18
CA GLY A 262 -5.81 3.55 9.59
C GLY A 262 -6.75 2.34 9.82
N ALA A 263 -6.95 1.50 8.81
CA ALA A 263 -7.93 0.42 8.80
C ALA A 263 -7.39 -0.91 9.35
N ALA A 264 -8.30 -1.73 9.87
CA ALA A 264 -8.08 -3.16 10.12
C ALA A 264 -8.51 -3.99 8.90
N PRO A 265 -7.76 -5.00 8.46
CA PRO A 265 -8.17 -5.85 7.33
C PRO A 265 -9.48 -6.61 7.58
N LEU A 266 -10.17 -6.99 6.50
CA LEU A 266 -11.40 -7.80 6.52
C LEU A 266 -11.31 -8.99 5.55
N GLY A 267 -10.83 -8.76 4.34
CA GLY A 267 -10.69 -9.77 3.28
C GLY A 267 -10.34 -9.13 1.95
N TYR A 268 -10.18 -9.92 0.89
CA TYR A 268 -9.89 -9.38 -0.45
C TYR A 268 -10.55 -10.17 -1.59
N LEU A 269 -10.81 -9.49 -2.71
CA LEU A 269 -11.07 -10.12 -4.00
C LEU A 269 -9.77 -10.17 -4.81
N MET A 270 -9.58 -11.15 -5.69
CA MET A 270 -8.37 -11.28 -6.49
C MET A 270 -8.66 -11.72 -7.93
N THR A 271 -8.18 -10.95 -8.91
CA THR A 271 -8.23 -11.31 -10.34
C THR A 271 -6.83 -11.69 -10.80
N THR A 272 -6.65 -12.95 -11.22
CA THR A 272 -5.37 -13.43 -11.75
C THR A 272 -5.46 -13.69 -13.24
N THR A 273 -4.64 -13.01 -14.04
CA THR A 273 -4.54 -13.20 -15.49
C THR A 273 -3.17 -13.77 -15.83
N PHE A 274 -3.07 -15.10 -15.89
CA PHE A 274 -1.80 -15.80 -16.03
C PHE A 274 -1.31 -15.86 -17.47
N ALA A 275 0.00 -15.74 -17.68
CA ALA A 275 0.62 -16.00 -18.98
C ALA A 275 0.35 -17.45 -19.44
N ARG A 276 0.00 -17.63 -20.72
CA ARG A 276 -0.23 -18.97 -21.30
C ARG A 276 1.03 -19.84 -21.20
N GLY A 277 0.91 -20.97 -20.51
CA GLY A 277 2.03 -21.89 -20.28
C GLY A 277 2.77 -21.65 -18.97
N ILE A 278 2.27 -20.80 -18.06
CA ILE A 278 2.78 -20.71 -16.69
C ILE A 278 2.80 -22.10 -16.02
N ALA A 279 3.83 -22.37 -15.22
CA ALA A 279 3.95 -23.65 -14.52
C ALA A 279 2.96 -23.73 -13.36
N ASP A 280 2.35 -24.91 -13.18
CA ASP A 280 1.45 -25.20 -12.05
C ASP A 280 2.17 -25.07 -10.68
N ASP A 281 3.47 -25.40 -10.63
CA ASP A 281 4.32 -25.18 -9.45
C ASP A 281 4.57 -23.68 -9.15
N TRP A 282 4.51 -22.81 -10.17
CA TRP A 282 4.58 -21.36 -9.97
C TRP A 282 3.30 -20.88 -9.27
N ILE A 283 2.14 -21.33 -9.74
CA ILE A 283 0.84 -21.03 -9.13
C ILE A 283 0.79 -21.57 -7.68
N ALA A 284 1.22 -22.81 -7.45
CA ALA A 284 1.34 -23.38 -6.11
C ALA A 284 2.29 -22.58 -5.18
N GLY A 285 3.36 -21.99 -5.75
CA GLY A 285 4.25 -21.07 -5.04
C GLY A 285 3.57 -19.77 -4.65
N PHE A 286 2.94 -19.10 -5.61
CA PHE A 286 2.17 -17.86 -5.41
C PHE A 286 1.07 -18.02 -4.35
N VAL A 287 0.28 -19.09 -4.46
CA VAL A 287 -0.78 -19.49 -3.52
C VAL A 287 -0.25 -19.72 -2.11
N ARG A 288 0.88 -20.43 -1.97
CA ARG A 288 1.55 -20.62 -0.67
C ARG A 288 1.98 -19.27 -0.06
N GLY A 289 2.47 -18.35 -0.89
CA GLY A 289 2.80 -16.99 -0.49
C GLY A 289 1.62 -16.24 0.13
N LEU A 290 0.48 -16.22 -0.57
CA LEU A 290 -0.78 -15.66 -0.07
C LEU A 290 -1.21 -16.34 1.24
N ALA A 291 -1.23 -17.68 1.28
CA ALA A 291 -1.67 -18.44 2.45
C ALA A 291 -0.85 -18.14 3.72
N GLU A 292 0.45 -17.87 3.58
CA GLU A 292 1.32 -17.46 4.70
C GLU A 292 0.95 -16.08 5.24
N ASP A 293 0.77 -15.09 4.37
CA ASP A 293 0.41 -13.72 4.78
C ASP A 293 -1.04 -13.61 5.26
N GLN A 294 -1.97 -14.37 4.68
CA GLN A 294 -3.35 -14.47 5.17
C GLN A 294 -3.41 -14.93 6.63
N ARG A 295 -2.56 -15.89 7.03
CA ARG A 295 -2.41 -16.32 8.43
C ARG A 295 -1.72 -15.26 9.29
N ALA A 296 -0.76 -14.52 8.74
CA ALA A 296 -0.03 -13.47 9.47
C ALA A 296 -0.86 -12.21 9.74
N PHE A 297 -1.73 -11.83 8.81
CA PHE A 297 -2.54 -10.61 8.87
C PHE A 297 -4.03 -10.85 9.17
N GLY A 298 -4.47 -12.11 9.24
CA GLY A 298 -5.80 -12.50 9.72
C GLY A 298 -6.94 -12.22 8.75
N LEU A 299 -6.78 -12.51 7.45
CA LEU A 299 -7.80 -12.27 6.43
C LEU A 299 -7.89 -13.37 5.36
N GLY A 300 -9.05 -13.44 4.69
CA GLY A 300 -9.36 -14.42 3.65
C GLY A 300 -9.46 -13.85 2.23
N VAL A 301 -9.28 -14.69 1.21
CA VAL A 301 -9.82 -14.37 -0.13
C VAL A 301 -11.34 -14.61 -0.11
N LEU A 302 -12.08 -13.67 -0.68
CA LEU A 302 -13.54 -13.61 -0.65
C LEU A 302 -14.16 -14.13 -1.96
N GLY A 303 -13.43 -13.97 -3.06
CA GLY A 303 -13.91 -14.14 -4.43
C GLY A 303 -12.84 -13.68 -5.42
N GLY A 304 -13.07 -13.85 -6.71
CA GLY A 304 -12.06 -13.53 -7.71
C GLY A 304 -12.41 -13.96 -9.13
N ASP A 305 -11.44 -13.81 -10.02
CA ASP A 305 -11.49 -14.25 -11.42
C ASP A 305 -10.14 -14.86 -11.82
N THR A 306 -10.14 -15.80 -12.78
CA THR A 306 -8.93 -16.52 -13.23
C THR A 306 -8.91 -16.68 -14.75
N ALA A 307 -8.18 -15.79 -15.42
CA ALA A 307 -8.07 -15.72 -16.87
C ALA A 307 -6.66 -16.11 -17.38
N ALA A 308 -6.52 -16.30 -18.70
CA ALA A 308 -5.25 -16.62 -19.35
C ALA A 308 -4.93 -15.68 -20.53
N THR A 309 -3.75 -15.04 -20.49
CA THR A 309 -3.31 -14.02 -21.45
C THR A 309 -2.17 -14.51 -22.36
N PRO A 310 -2.07 -14.05 -23.63
CA PRO A 310 -0.87 -14.21 -24.45
C PRO A 310 0.28 -13.25 -24.06
N GLY A 311 0.04 -12.30 -23.14
CA GLY A 311 1.03 -11.35 -22.64
C GLY A 311 1.69 -11.77 -21.31
N PRO A 312 2.37 -10.84 -20.61
CA PRO A 312 2.90 -11.08 -19.27
C PRO A 312 1.79 -11.39 -18.25
N THR A 313 2.16 -12.09 -17.17
CA THR A 313 1.24 -12.32 -16.04
C THR A 313 0.84 -10.99 -15.41
N CYS A 314 -0.46 -10.83 -15.17
CA CYS A 314 -1.06 -9.67 -14.52
C CYS A 314 -1.93 -10.13 -13.34
N LEU A 315 -1.75 -9.51 -12.19
CA LEU A 315 -2.38 -9.86 -10.92
C LEU A 315 -3.00 -8.60 -10.34
N SER A 316 -4.27 -8.61 -9.99
CA SER A 316 -4.91 -7.51 -9.28
C SER A 316 -5.65 -8.01 -8.06
N LEU A 317 -5.67 -7.20 -7.01
CA LEU A 317 -6.27 -7.51 -5.73
C LEU A 317 -7.05 -6.28 -5.27
N THR A 318 -8.28 -6.50 -4.80
CA THR A 318 -9.14 -5.48 -4.20
C THR A 318 -9.27 -5.80 -2.73
N ILE A 319 -8.65 -4.99 -1.88
CA ILE A 319 -8.59 -5.19 -0.43
C ILE A 319 -9.73 -4.48 0.27
N LEU A 320 -10.34 -5.16 1.24
CA LEU A 320 -11.40 -4.63 2.09
C LEU A 320 -10.89 -4.55 3.52
N GLY A 321 -11.16 -3.42 4.17
CA GLY A 321 -10.84 -3.17 5.58
C GLY A 321 -11.91 -2.36 6.29
N THR A 322 -11.81 -2.25 7.62
CA THR A 322 -12.78 -1.50 8.45
C THR A 322 -12.08 -0.54 9.39
N VAL A 323 -12.68 0.63 9.59
CA VAL A 323 -12.13 1.71 10.42
C VAL A 323 -13.23 2.42 11.19
N ALA A 324 -12.92 2.99 12.36
CA ALA A 324 -13.90 3.79 13.09
C ALA A 324 -14.14 5.13 12.36
N PRO A 325 -15.37 5.71 12.36
CA PRO A 325 -15.71 6.88 11.55
C PRO A 325 -14.86 8.14 11.78
N GLY A 326 -14.29 8.30 12.99
CA GLY A 326 -13.37 9.39 13.36
C GLY A 326 -11.88 8.97 13.39
N ALA A 327 -11.56 7.77 12.92
CA ALA A 327 -10.20 7.21 12.84
C ALA A 327 -9.73 7.01 11.39
N VAL A 328 -10.51 7.46 10.40
CA VAL A 328 -10.12 7.42 8.98
C VAL A 328 -8.97 8.40 8.77
N LEU A 329 -7.76 7.89 8.53
CA LEU A 329 -6.65 8.71 8.05
C LEU A 329 -6.85 8.97 6.56
N THR A 330 -6.47 10.15 6.07
CA THR A 330 -6.56 10.48 4.62
C THR A 330 -5.39 11.36 4.20
N ARG A 331 -5.17 11.50 2.88
CA ARG A 331 -4.16 12.40 2.32
C ARG A 331 -4.44 13.89 2.60
N ALA A 332 -5.69 14.27 2.85
CA ALA A 332 -6.09 15.64 3.19
C ALA A 332 -6.07 15.88 4.71
N GLY A 333 -5.72 17.10 5.11
CA GLY A 333 -5.73 17.54 6.52
C GLY A 333 -4.39 18.09 7.03
N ALA A 334 -3.28 17.91 6.31
CA ALA A 334 -1.97 18.43 6.70
C ALA A 334 -1.96 19.96 6.82
N GLN A 335 -1.43 20.48 7.93
CA GLN A 335 -1.52 21.89 8.32
C GLN A 335 -0.13 22.55 8.31
N VAL A 336 -0.09 23.86 8.08
CA VAL A 336 1.14 24.65 8.20
C VAL A 336 1.65 24.58 9.65
N GLY A 337 2.88 24.11 9.83
CA GLY A 337 3.47 23.88 11.15
C GLY A 337 3.36 22.44 11.67
N ASP A 338 2.66 21.55 10.96
CA ASP A 338 2.75 20.11 11.23
C ASP A 338 4.16 19.59 10.96
N GLU A 339 4.60 18.66 11.78
CA GLU A 339 5.82 17.89 11.57
C GLU A 339 5.56 16.74 10.58
N ILE A 340 6.54 16.48 9.72
CA ILE A 340 6.52 15.37 8.75
C ILE A 340 7.24 14.18 9.38
N TRP A 341 6.51 13.08 9.52
CA TRP A 341 6.98 11.83 10.08
C TRP A 341 6.95 10.71 9.04
N VAL A 342 7.97 9.84 9.06
CA VAL A 342 8.04 8.64 8.23
C VAL A 342 8.42 7.41 9.06
N SER A 343 7.88 6.24 8.75
CA SER A 343 8.23 4.98 9.44
C SER A 343 9.44 4.27 8.83
N GLY A 344 10.03 3.35 9.61
CA GLY A 344 11.00 2.37 9.12
C GLY A 344 12.20 2.98 8.40
N THR A 345 12.42 2.57 7.15
CA THR A 345 13.56 3.02 6.32
C THR A 345 13.16 3.25 4.86
N ILE A 346 13.72 4.30 4.26
CA ILE A 346 13.41 4.80 2.92
C ILE A 346 14.54 4.53 1.91
N GLY A 347 14.17 4.27 0.66
CA GLY A 347 15.02 3.92 -0.47
C GLY A 347 15.44 2.45 -0.51
N ASP A 348 14.95 1.62 0.41
CA ASP A 348 15.31 0.19 0.48
C ASP A 348 14.69 -0.59 -0.70
N GLY A 349 13.48 -0.24 -1.12
CA GLY A 349 12.81 -0.84 -2.28
C GLY A 349 13.55 -0.56 -3.60
N ALA A 350 13.78 0.72 -3.91
CA ALA A 350 14.47 1.14 -5.13
C ALA A 350 15.94 0.67 -5.21
N LEU A 351 16.69 0.69 -4.09
CA LEU A 351 18.04 0.11 -4.06
C LEU A 351 18.00 -1.42 -4.15
N GLY A 352 16.98 -2.07 -3.58
CA GLY A 352 16.75 -3.51 -3.69
C GLY A 352 16.53 -3.98 -5.12
N LEU A 353 15.66 -3.31 -5.87
CA LEU A 353 15.47 -3.54 -7.31
C LEU A 353 16.81 -3.43 -8.07
N ARG A 354 17.57 -2.37 -7.80
CA ARG A 354 18.85 -2.13 -8.47
C ARG A 354 19.92 -3.18 -8.16
N VAL A 355 19.94 -3.75 -6.95
CA VAL A 355 20.80 -4.89 -6.58
C VAL A 355 20.37 -6.16 -7.32
N LEU A 356 19.06 -6.45 -7.41
CA LEU A 356 18.55 -7.62 -8.13
C LEU A 356 18.81 -7.55 -9.63
N GLN A 357 18.77 -6.36 -10.22
CA GLN A 357 19.16 -6.10 -11.61
C GLN A 357 20.69 -6.10 -11.83
N GLY A 358 21.52 -6.29 -10.80
CA GLY A 358 22.99 -6.23 -10.89
C GLY A 358 23.56 -4.83 -11.15
N SER A 359 22.72 -3.78 -11.08
CA SER A 359 23.11 -2.38 -11.33
C SER A 359 23.70 -1.65 -10.11
N LEU A 360 23.76 -2.34 -8.97
CA LEU A 360 24.44 -1.96 -7.74
C LEU A 360 25.02 -3.21 -7.06
N PRO A 361 26.16 -3.09 -6.35
CA PRO A 361 26.69 -4.19 -5.56
C PRO A 361 25.78 -4.48 -4.36
N GLY A 362 25.46 -5.75 -4.13
CA GLY A 362 24.68 -6.18 -2.96
C GLY A 362 24.40 -7.68 -2.96
N ASP A 363 23.89 -8.17 -1.83
CA ASP A 363 23.40 -9.53 -1.67
C ASP A 363 21.94 -9.62 -2.17
N THR A 364 21.69 -10.53 -3.11
CA THR A 364 20.36 -10.76 -3.73
C THR A 364 19.41 -11.58 -2.84
N GLY A 365 19.91 -12.14 -1.72
CA GLY A 365 19.14 -12.61 -0.57
C GLY A 365 19.09 -11.63 0.61
N GLY A 366 19.83 -10.51 0.51
CA GLY A 366 20.04 -9.56 1.61
C GLY A 366 18.88 -8.58 1.84
N HIS A 367 19.04 -7.70 2.84
CA HIS A 367 17.99 -6.78 3.31
C HIS A 367 17.33 -5.94 2.20
N LEU A 368 18.12 -5.33 1.31
CA LEU A 368 17.58 -4.48 0.22
C LEU A 368 16.73 -5.31 -0.76
N ALA A 369 17.28 -6.42 -1.25
CA ALA A 369 16.56 -7.36 -2.10
C ALA A 369 15.29 -7.91 -1.42
N ARG A 370 15.35 -8.19 -0.12
CA ARG A 370 14.19 -8.58 0.68
C ARG A 370 13.14 -7.47 0.75
N ARG A 371 13.51 -6.21 0.98
CA ARG A 371 12.54 -5.10 1.08
C ARG A 371 11.78 -4.87 -0.22
N TYR A 372 12.44 -4.95 -1.37
CA TYR A 372 11.79 -4.89 -2.70
C TYR A 372 10.83 -6.07 -2.96
N ARG A 373 11.27 -7.30 -2.63
CA ARG A 373 10.47 -8.52 -2.88
C ARG A 373 9.35 -8.74 -1.86
N LEU A 374 9.55 -8.26 -0.63
CA LEU A 374 8.71 -8.48 0.54
C LEU A 374 8.65 -7.17 1.36
N PRO A 375 7.80 -6.21 0.95
CA PRO A 375 7.49 -5.05 1.78
C PRO A 375 6.83 -5.47 3.11
N GLU A 376 6.64 -4.53 4.03
CA GLU A 376 6.14 -4.81 5.39
C GLU A 376 5.07 -3.79 5.78
N PRO A 377 3.77 -4.06 5.49
CA PRO A 377 2.70 -3.09 5.65
C PRO A 377 2.52 -2.73 7.13
N ARG A 378 2.61 -1.43 7.45
CA ARG A 378 2.69 -0.93 8.83
C ARG A 378 1.30 -0.78 9.50
N LEU A 379 0.43 -1.78 9.32
CA LEU A 379 -0.97 -1.82 9.79
C LEU A 379 -1.14 -1.37 11.25
N ALA A 380 -0.35 -1.92 12.16
CA ALA A 380 -0.40 -1.59 13.58
C ALA A 380 -0.02 -0.12 13.86
N LEU A 381 0.94 0.44 13.10
CA LEU A 381 1.30 1.86 13.22
C LEU A 381 0.17 2.74 12.68
N GLY A 382 -0.38 2.43 11.51
CA GLY A 382 -1.49 3.19 10.90
C GLY A 382 -2.72 3.28 11.81
N GLN A 383 -3.12 2.14 12.39
CA GLN A 383 -4.19 2.08 13.39
C GLN A 383 -3.84 2.83 14.68
N ALA A 384 -2.56 2.85 15.09
CA ALA A 384 -2.11 3.57 16.27
C ALA A 384 -2.05 5.09 16.06
N ILE A 385 -1.60 5.60 14.91
CA ILE A 385 -1.54 7.05 14.62
C ILE A 385 -2.89 7.64 14.21
N ALA A 386 -3.90 6.82 13.95
CA ALA A 386 -5.26 7.26 13.68
C ALA A 386 -5.79 8.17 14.81
N GLY A 387 -6.40 9.30 14.45
CA GLY A 387 -6.84 10.32 15.40
C GLY A 387 -5.70 11.02 16.16
N LEU A 388 -4.46 10.96 15.65
CA LEU A 388 -3.31 11.76 16.09
C LEU A 388 -2.62 12.43 14.90
N ALA A 389 -2.45 11.69 13.80
CA ALA A 389 -2.06 12.27 12.52
C ALA A 389 -3.21 13.09 11.92
N HIS A 390 -2.90 14.29 11.42
CA HIS A 390 -3.84 15.14 10.69
C HIS A 390 -4.09 14.66 9.26
N ALA A 391 -3.06 14.09 8.63
CA ALA A 391 -3.12 13.48 7.31
C ALA A 391 -2.02 12.43 7.17
N GLY A 392 -2.14 11.52 6.20
CA GLY A 392 -1.11 10.56 5.89
C GLY A 392 -1.42 9.70 4.67
N MET A 393 -0.40 8.95 4.26
CA MET A 393 -0.43 7.89 3.27
C MET A 393 0.76 6.95 3.50
N ASP A 394 0.94 5.95 2.64
CA ASP A 394 2.17 5.21 2.51
C ASP A 394 3.09 5.78 1.42
N VAL A 395 4.31 5.24 1.33
CA VAL A 395 5.35 5.62 0.37
C VAL A 395 5.53 4.51 -0.65
N SER A 396 4.86 4.63 -1.79
CA SER A 396 4.83 3.62 -2.86
C SER A 396 5.55 4.09 -4.13
N ASP A 397 5.36 5.35 -4.55
CA ASP A 397 6.04 5.96 -5.70
C ASP A 397 7.37 6.65 -5.33
N GLY A 398 7.52 7.03 -4.07
CA GLY A 398 8.75 7.59 -3.50
C GLY A 398 8.50 8.85 -2.67
N LEU A 399 9.25 8.99 -1.57
CA LEU A 399 9.00 9.93 -0.48
C LEU A 399 8.66 11.36 -0.94
N VAL A 400 9.35 11.89 -1.96
CA VAL A 400 9.12 13.26 -2.47
C VAL A 400 7.83 13.39 -3.29
N GLN A 401 7.46 12.37 -4.07
CA GLN A 401 6.20 12.34 -4.81
C GLN A 401 5.00 12.23 -3.85
N ASP A 402 5.10 11.30 -2.91
CA ASP A 402 4.06 10.97 -1.93
C ASP A 402 3.83 12.13 -0.94
N LEU A 403 4.90 12.74 -0.43
CA LEU A 403 4.80 14.00 0.31
C LEU A 403 4.17 15.12 -0.53
N GLY A 404 4.47 15.15 -1.84
CA GLY A 404 3.80 16.03 -2.79
C GLY A 404 2.28 15.81 -2.87
N HIS A 405 1.79 14.57 -2.71
CA HIS A 405 0.34 14.30 -2.66
C HIS A 405 -0.29 14.83 -1.37
N LEU A 406 0.38 14.73 -0.22
CA LEU A 406 -0.05 15.36 1.03
C LEU A 406 -0.06 16.89 0.91
N CYS A 407 1.00 17.50 0.35
CA CYS A 407 1.07 18.94 0.07
C CYS A 407 -0.11 19.41 -0.80
N ARG A 408 -0.40 18.69 -1.90
CA ARG A 408 -1.53 18.99 -2.80
C ARG A 408 -2.89 18.88 -2.11
N ALA A 409 -3.07 17.93 -1.20
CA ALA A 409 -4.33 17.70 -0.49
C ALA A 409 -4.51 18.58 0.77
N GLY A 410 -3.43 19.06 1.40
CA GLY A 410 -3.46 20.04 2.49
C GLY A 410 -3.47 21.51 2.02
N GLY A 411 -3.04 21.78 0.78
CA GLY A 411 -2.93 23.15 0.25
C GLY A 411 -1.72 23.92 0.78
N CYS A 412 -0.68 23.21 1.21
CA CYS A 412 0.53 23.73 1.84
C CYS A 412 1.79 23.11 1.21
N GLY A 413 2.95 23.74 1.38
CA GLY A 413 4.23 23.18 0.95
C GLY A 413 4.89 22.33 2.03
N ALA A 414 6.02 21.71 1.71
CA ALA A 414 6.84 20.98 2.69
C ALA A 414 8.33 21.34 2.60
N GLU A 415 9.01 21.35 3.74
CA GLU A 415 10.48 21.33 3.84
C GLU A 415 10.93 20.04 4.54
N ILE A 416 11.79 19.25 3.90
CA ILE A 416 12.44 18.08 4.51
C ILE A 416 13.97 18.16 4.44
N GLU A 417 14.63 17.54 5.41
CA GLU A 417 16.09 17.45 5.52
C GLU A 417 16.54 16.03 5.20
N ALA A 418 17.28 15.85 4.09
CA ALA A 418 17.73 14.53 3.63
C ALA A 418 18.64 13.82 4.65
N ALA A 419 19.34 14.57 5.51
CA ALA A 419 20.14 14.05 6.60
C ALA A 419 19.31 13.42 7.74
N LEU A 420 18.01 13.73 7.83
CA LEU A 420 17.08 13.15 8.80
C LEU A 420 16.32 11.93 8.26
N VAL A 421 16.31 11.70 6.94
CA VAL A 421 15.58 10.58 6.33
C VAL A 421 16.20 9.24 6.79
N PRO A 422 15.41 8.31 7.35
CA PRO A 422 15.97 7.09 7.95
C PRO A 422 16.43 6.11 6.86
N LEU A 423 17.74 5.97 6.73
CA LEU A 423 18.36 4.96 5.86
C LEU A 423 18.75 3.71 6.66
N SER A 424 18.45 2.54 6.10
CA SER A 424 18.92 1.25 6.59
C SER A 424 20.46 1.17 6.56
N LEU A 425 21.05 0.22 7.29
CA LEU A 425 22.51 0.04 7.27
C LEU A 425 23.09 -0.18 5.85
N PRO A 426 22.54 -1.07 4.99
CA PRO A 426 23.04 -1.21 3.62
C PRO A 426 22.72 -0.01 2.72
N ALA A 427 21.55 0.62 2.84
CA ALA A 427 21.25 1.84 2.06
C ALA A 427 22.21 2.98 2.42
N ARG A 428 22.50 3.16 3.72
CA ARG A 428 23.48 4.14 4.23
C ARG A 428 24.90 3.83 3.77
N ALA A 429 25.28 2.56 3.68
CA ALA A 429 26.59 2.16 3.16
C ALA A 429 26.72 2.48 1.66
N LEU A 430 25.69 2.23 0.86
CA LEU A 430 25.66 2.57 -0.56
C LEU A 430 25.70 4.10 -0.79
N VAL A 431 24.83 4.87 -0.13
CA VAL A 431 24.81 6.35 -0.23
C VAL A 431 26.09 6.98 0.33
N GLY A 432 26.74 6.35 1.31
CA GLY A 432 28.04 6.78 1.83
C GLY A 432 29.22 6.52 0.88
N ALA A 433 29.10 5.53 -0.01
CA ALA A 433 30.08 5.24 -1.05
C ALA A 433 29.82 6.04 -2.34
N ASP A 434 28.55 6.24 -2.69
CA ASP A 434 28.10 7.08 -3.81
C ASP A 434 26.92 8.00 -3.39
N PRO A 435 27.20 9.27 -3.05
CA PRO A 435 26.17 10.25 -2.73
C PRO A 435 25.19 10.55 -3.88
N ALA A 436 25.50 10.20 -5.13
CA ALA A 436 24.57 10.34 -6.25
C ALA A 436 23.38 9.35 -6.19
N LEU A 437 23.42 8.39 -5.26
CA LEU A 437 22.28 7.53 -4.94
C LEU A 437 21.24 8.22 -4.05
N LEU A 438 21.54 9.36 -3.41
CA LEU A 438 20.59 10.04 -2.53
C LEU A 438 19.29 10.49 -3.24
N PRO A 439 19.31 11.09 -4.45
CA PRO A 439 18.09 11.31 -5.22
C PRO A 439 17.29 10.02 -5.46
N VAL A 440 17.95 8.91 -5.80
CA VAL A 440 17.30 7.60 -6.05
C VAL A 440 16.62 7.05 -4.79
N VAL A 441 17.17 7.34 -3.61
CA VAL A 441 16.57 7.02 -2.31
C VAL A 441 15.34 7.88 -2.00
N LEU A 442 15.34 9.17 -2.38
CA LEU A 442 14.26 10.10 -2.06
C LEU A 442 13.10 10.11 -3.07
N THR A 443 13.36 9.64 -4.30
CA THR A 443 12.40 9.59 -5.42
C THR A 443 12.23 8.16 -5.96
N GLY A 444 12.59 7.16 -5.16
CA GLY A 444 12.44 5.75 -5.47
C GLY A 444 11.29 5.15 -4.69
N GLY A 445 10.47 4.33 -5.35
CA GLY A 445 9.32 3.66 -4.74
C GLY A 445 9.65 2.32 -4.09
N ASP A 446 8.60 1.50 -3.92
CA ASP A 446 8.62 0.14 -3.38
C ASP A 446 9.00 0.00 -1.88
N ASP A 447 8.94 1.08 -1.09
CA ASP A 447 9.25 1.05 0.34
C ASP A 447 8.05 0.58 1.20
N TYR A 448 6.84 1.11 0.96
CA TYR A 448 5.61 0.86 1.73
C TYR A 448 5.74 1.15 3.25
N GLU A 449 6.47 2.22 3.56
CA GLU A 449 6.47 2.87 4.86
C GLU A 449 5.34 3.91 4.96
N LEU A 450 4.88 4.25 6.16
CA LEU A 450 3.87 5.31 6.35
C LEU A 450 4.53 6.69 6.45
N LEU A 451 3.94 7.66 5.75
CA LEU A 451 4.28 9.08 5.76
C LEU A 451 3.08 9.88 6.27
N PHE A 452 3.25 10.67 7.32
CA PHE A 452 2.15 11.38 7.97
C PHE A 452 2.51 12.76 8.53
N ALA A 453 1.48 13.59 8.64
CA ALA A 453 1.49 14.91 9.27
C ALA A 453 0.96 14.80 10.70
N ALA A 454 1.66 15.38 11.68
CA ALA A 454 1.19 15.49 13.05
C ALA A 454 1.59 16.84 13.67
N ALA A 455 0.80 17.37 14.60
CA ALA A 455 1.13 18.63 15.27
C ALA A 455 2.45 18.52 16.05
N ALA A 456 3.27 19.59 16.03
CA ALA A 456 4.56 19.60 16.73
C ALA A 456 4.45 19.41 18.27
N GLY A 457 3.27 19.63 18.86
CA GLY A 457 3.01 19.33 20.27
C GLY A 457 2.84 17.83 20.56
N ASP A 458 2.48 17.04 19.56
CA ASP A 458 2.15 15.61 19.70
C ASP A 458 3.33 14.67 19.45
N ALA A 459 4.53 15.18 19.16
CA ALA A 459 5.74 14.40 18.91
C ALA A 459 6.00 13.28 19.95
N ALA A 460 5.76 13.57 21.24
CA ALA A 460 5.89 12.59 22.31
C ALA A 460 4.82 11.48 22.26
N ALA A 461 3.58 11.82 21.85
CA ALA A 461 2.51 10.86 21.65
C ALA A 461 2.75 10.01 20.38
N VAL A 462 3.24 10.61 19.30
CA VAL A 462 3.64 9.91 18.07
C VAL A 462 4.69 8.84 18.39
N LEU A 463 5.78 9.22 19.07
CA LEU A 463 6.83 8.29 19.47
C LEU A 463 6.33 7.17 20.41
N ALA A 464 5.46 7.50 21.38
CA ALA A 464 4.90 6.51 22.29
C ALA A 464 3.97 5.50 21.59
N ARG A 465 3.09 5.97 20.68
CA ARG A 465 2.19 5.11 19.90
C ARG A 465 2.96 4.25 18.89
N ALA A 466 3.98 4.81 18.25
CA ALA A 466 4.85 4.06 17.33
C ALA A 466 5.66 2.97 18.04
N ALA A 467 6.23 3.26 19.21
CA ALA A 467 6.89 2.27 20.05
C ALA A 467 5.94 1.15 20.51
N ALA A 468 4.69 1.47 20.86
CA ALA A 468 3.67 0.48 21.19
C ALA A 468 3.24 -0.38 19.99
N ALA A 469 3.28 0.17 18.77
CA ALA A 469 3.08 -0.56 17.52
C ALA A 469 4.31 -1.37 17.06
N GLY A 470 5.46 -1.23 17.73
CA GLY A 470 6.71 -1.92 17.38
C GLY A 470 7.41 -1.38 16.13
N VAL A 471 7.01 -0.23 15.60
CA VAL A 471 7.54 0.35 14.35
C VAL A 471 8.27 1.66 14.67
N PRO A 472 9.56 1.83 14.29
CA PRO A 472 10.25 3.11 14.47
C PRO A 472 9.68 4.18 13.53
N VAL A 473 9.60 5.42 14.02
CA VAL A 473 9.22 6.59 13.22
C VAL A 473 10.24 7.71 13.41
N THR A 474 10.51 8.46 12.35
CA THR A 474 11.48 9.54 12.30
C THR A 474 10.84 10.81 11.79
N ARG A 475 11.05 11.93 12.49
CA ARG A 475 10.67 13.26 11.99
C ARG A 475 11.71 13.75 10.99
N ILE A 476 11.27 14.00 9.75
CA ILE A 476 12.15 14.36 8.62
C ILE A 476 12.01 15.82 8.16
N GLY A 477 11.00 16.54 8.65
CA GLY A 477 10.72 17.91 8.22
C GLY A 477 9.43 18.51 8.79
N ARG A 478 8.87 19.50 8.08
CA ARG A 478 7.63 20.21 8.43
C ARG A 478 6.84 20.66 7.19
N PHE A 479 5.52 20.82 7.35
CA PHE A 479 4.68 21.53 6.39
C PHE A 479 4.77 23.06 6.60
N VAL A 480 4.75 23.82 5.51
CA VAL A 480 5.07 25.26 5.47
C VAL A 480 4.05 26.04 4.61
N PRO A 481 3.90 27.36 4.82
CA PRO A 481 3.06 28.18 3.95
C PRO A 481 3.71 28.32 2.58
N GLY A 482 2.95 28.05 1.51
CA GLY A 482 3.46 28.15 0.15
C GLY A 482 2.58 27.41 -0.85
N LYS A 483 3.14 27.18 -2.05
CA LYS A 483 2.57 26.25 -3.03
C LYS A 483 2.69 24.80 -2.55
N PRO A 484 1.91 23.85 -3.10
CA PRO A 484 2.04 22.42 -2.82
C PRO A 484 3.26 21.79 -3.53
N GLU A 485 4.45 22.27 -3.16
CA GLU A 485 5.77 21.86 -3.64
C GLU A 485 6.59 21.32 -2.45
N VAL A 486 7.51 20.38 -2.71
CA VAL A 486 8.40 19.78 -1.69
C VAL A 486 9.81 20.32 -1.87
N ALA A 487 10.31 21.04 -0.87
CA ALA A 487 11.69 21.51 -0.82
C ALA A 487 12.56 20.55 -0.01
N VAL A 488 13.64 20.06 -0.62
CA VAL A 488 14.59 19.13 0.00
C VAL A 488 15.90 19.85 0.31
N ARG A 489 16.39 19.71 1.54
CA ARG A 489 17.74 20.13 1.93
C ARG A 489 18.68 18.92 1.86
N GLY A 490 19.78 19.04 1.13
CA GLY A 490 20.81 18.01 1.00
C GLY A 490 21.59 17.76 2.29
N LEU A 491 22.55 16.84 2.25
CA LEU A 491 23.39 16.48 3.41
C LEU A 491 24.30 17.61 3.89
N ASP A 492 24.52 18.62 3.06
CA ASP A 492 25.24 19.88 3.35
C ASP A 492 24.32 21.03 3.77
N GLY A 493 23.00 20.80 3.83
CA GLY A 493 21.98 21.80 4.13
C GLY A 493 21.56 22.69 2.95
N THR A 494 22.18 22.55 1.78
CA THR A 494 21.83 23.31 0.56
C THR A 494 20.56 22.76 -0.10
N PRO A 495 19.85 23.52 -0.97
CA PRO A 495 18.69 23.00 -1.70
C PRO A 495 19.09 21.89 -2.69
N LEU A 496 18.61 20.67 -2.48
CA LEU A 496 18.85 19.54 -3.36
C LEU A 496 17.87 19.59 -4.55
N ALA A 497 18.40 19.91 -5.73
CA ALA A 497 17.63 19.83 -6.98
C ALA A 497 17.43 18.35 -7.39
N LEU A 498 16.16 17.93 -7.49
CA LEU A 498 15.78 16.59 -7.94
C LEU A 498 15.27 16.65 -9.39
N SER A 499 15.75 15.75 -10.23
CA SER A 499 15.39 15.68 -11.66
C SER A 499 14.09 14.93 -11.96
N ARG A 500 13.53 14.26 -10.94
CA ARG A 500 12.23 13.56 -10.94
C ARG A 500 11.58 13.72 -9.56
N GLY A 501 10.27 13.52 -9.45
CA GLY A 501 9.54 13.51 -8.17
C GLY A 501 9.47 12.13 -7.53
N GLY A 502 9.15 11.12 -8.35
CA GLY A 502 9.00 9.72 -7.98
C GLY A 502 8.85 8.85 -9.23
N TRP A 503 8.19 7.70 -9.09
CA TRP A 503 7.81 6.81 -10.19
C TRP A 503 6.64 7.36 -11.05
N SER A 504 6.52 6.88 -12.30
CA SER A 504 5.36 7.10 -13.18
C SER A 504 5.25 5.96 -14.18
N HIS A 505 4.02 5.56 -14.50
CA HIS A 505 3.73 4.56 -15.54
C HIS A 505 3.74 5.12 -16.97
N PHE A 506 3.63 6.44 -17.12
CA PHE A 506 3.48 7.15 -18.40
C PHE A 506 4.34 8.42 -18.42
#